data_AF-A0A3N5U6H9-F1
#
_entry.id   AF-A0A3N5U6H9-F1
#
_cell.length_a   1.000
_cell.length_b   1.000
_cell.length_c   1.000
_cell.angle_alpha   90.00
_cell.angle_beta   90.00
_cell.angle_gamma   90.00
#
_symmetry.space_group_name_H-M   'P 1'
#
loop_
_entity.id
_entity.type
_entity.pdbx_description
1 polymer ?
#
loop_
_entity_poly.entity_id
_entity_poly.type
_entity_poly.pdbx_seq_one_letter_code
_entity_poly.pdbx_strand_id
1 'polypeptide(L)' 'MTNAVEKIIAGDVRTVARLIRDIDDRVPEVREILKALYAHTGHAYVVGVTGAP' A
#
# COMPACT_ATOMS: atom_id res chain seq x y z
N MET A 1 0.82 -11.24 -16.95
CA MET A 1 -0.17 -10.71 -15.98
C MET A 1 0.61 -9.81 -15.04
N THR A 2 0.46 -8.49 -15.16
CA THR A 2 1.29 -7.52 -14.41
C THR A 2 1.04 -7.66 -12.92
N ASN A 3 2.11 -7.84 -12.16
CA ASN A 3 2.07 -8.06 -10.72
C ASN A 3 1.53 -6.79 -10.02
N ALA A 4 0.65 -6.92 -9.03
CA ALA A 4 0.10 -5.78 -8.29
C ALA A 4 1.21 -4.88 -7.72
N VAL A 5 2.33 -5.48 -7.30
CA VAL A 5 3.53 -4.79 -6.80
C VAL A 5 4.11 -3.84 -7.87
N GLU A 6 4.27 -4.30 -9.10
CA GLU A 6 4.82 -3.50 -10.21
C GLU A 6 3.94 -2.29 -10.51
N LYS A 7 2.61 -2.49 -10.54
CA LYS A 7 1.65 -1.41 -10.77
C LYS A 7 1.70 -0.35 -9.66
N ILE A 8 1.83 -0.79 -8.41
CA ILE A 8 1.92 0.10 -7.26
C ILE A 8 3.21 0.93 -7.32
N ILE A 9 4.35 0.30 -7.64
CA ILE A 9 5.63 1.00 -7.81
C ILE A 9 5.55 2.00 -8.98
N ALA A 10 4.82 1.67 -10.05
CA ALA A 10 4.58 2.57 -11.17
C ALA A 10 3.57 3.70 -10.88
N GLY A 11 2.99 3.76 -9.67
CA GLY A 11 2.07 4.83 -9.27
C GLY A 11 0.62 4.63 -9.70
N ASP A 12 0.18 3.40 -10.00
CA ASP A 12 -1.22 3.10 -10.31
C ASP A 12 -2.12 3.31 -9.08
N VAL A 13 -2.73 4.49 -8.99
CA VAL A 13 -3.57 4.93 -7.86
C VAL A 13 -4.74 3.97 -7.60
N ARG A 14 -5.33 3.39 -8.66
CA ARG A 14 -6.49 2.48 -8.51
C ARG A 14 -6.08 1.17 -7.85
N THR A 15 -4.89 0.66 -8.19
CA THR A 15 -4.34 -0.57 -7.60
C THR A 15 -3.96 -0.33 -6.14
N VAL A 16 -3.39 0.83 -5.80
CA VAL A 16 -3.13 1.23 -4.42
C VAL A 16 -4.42 1.32 -3.60
N ALA A 17 -5.45 2.00 -4.10
CA ALA A 17 -6.74 2.13 -3.40
C ALA A 17 -7.42 0.78 -3.15
N ARG A 18 -7.29 -0.17 -4.08
CA ARG A 18 -7.77 -1.54 -3.90
C ARG A 18 -6.99 -2.26 -2.80
N LEU A 19 -5.66 -2.17 -2.80
CA LEU A 19 -4.83 -2.79 -1.76
C LEU A 19 -5.19 -2.26 -0.37
N ILE A 20 -5.44 -0.95 -0.22
CA ILE A 20 -5.87 -0.36 1.06
C ILE A 20 -7.20 -0.97 1.52
N ARG A 21 -8.18 -1.12 0.62
CA ARG A 21 -9.44 -1.78 0.95
C ARG A 21 -9.24 -3.24 1.34
N ASP A 22 -8.42 -3.98 0.61
CA ASP A 22 -8.15 -5.39 0.91
C ASP A 22 -7.47 -5.55 2.29
N ILE A 23 -6.65 -4.57 2.71
CA ILE A 23 -6.10 -4.49 4.08
C ILE A 23 -7.23 -4.34 5.11
N ASP A 24 -8.14 -3.37 4.90
CA ASP A 24 -9.27 -3.12 5.82
C ASP A 24 -10.19 -4.34 5.93
N ASP A 25 -10.45 -5.02 4.80
CA ASP A 25 -11.27 -6.21 4.69
C ASP A 25 -10.54 -7.50 5.17
N ARG A 26 -9.26 -7.39 5.58
CA ARG A 26 -8.42 -8.48 6.10
C ARG A 26 -8.24 -9.66 5.14
N VAL A 27 -8.11 -9.38 3.85
CA VAL A 27 -7.86 -10.39 2.82
C VAL A 27 -6.50 -11.07 3.07
N PRO A 28 -6.41 -12.41 3.18
CA PRO A 28 -5.18 -13.13 3.55
C PRO A 28 -3.99 -12.86 2.61
N GLU A 29 -4.25 -12.70 1.31
CA GLU A 29 -3.24 -12.56 0.25
C GLU A 29 -2.47 -11.23 0.33
N VAL A 30 -3.02 -10.23 1.00
CA VAL A 30 -2.42 -8.89 1.16
C VAL A 30 -1.06 -8.95 1.83
N ARG A 31 -0.86 -9.91 2.76
CA ARG A 31 0.38 -10.00 3.54
C ARG A 31 1.61 -10.26 2.65
N GLU A 32 1.46 -11.05 1.59
CA GLU A 32 2.57 -11.31 0.65
C GLU A 32 2.86 -10.09 -0.23
N ILE A 33 1.82 -9.35 -0.62
CA ILE A 33 1.98 -8.09 -1.37
C ILE A 33 2.72 -7.05 -0.53
N LEU A 34 2.34 -6.87 0.74
CA LEU A 34 3.00 -5.95 1.67
C LEU A 34 4.46 -6.31 1.91
N LYS A 35 4.80 -7.60 2.06
CA LYS A 35 6.18 -8.06 2.18
C LYS A 35 7.02 -7.68 0.96
N ALA A 36 6.49 -7.87 -0.26
CA ALA A 36 7.18 -7.52 -1.48
C ALA A 36 7.36 -5.99 -1.61
N LEU A 37 6.35 -5.21 -1.23
CA LEU A 37 6.42 -3.74 -1.26
C LEU A 37 7.40 -3.17 -0.22
N TYR A 38 7.62 -3.85 0.90
CA TYR A 38 8.47 -3.36 2.00
C TYR A 38 9.85 -2.89 1.54
N ALA A 39 10.47 -3.62 0.60
CA ALA A 39 11.78 -3.27 0.03
C ALA A 39 11.83 -1.93 -0.73
N HIS A 40 10.67 -1.36 -1.09
CA HIS A 40 10.53 -0.11 -1.83
C HIS A 40 10.06 1.07 -0.95
N THR A 41 9.88 0.85 0.36
CA THR A 41 9.40 1.88 1.31
C THR A 41 10.55 2.69 1.92
N GLY A 42 10.24 3.71 2.75
CA GLY A 42 11.24 4.49 3.49
C GLY A 42 11.72 5.79 2.81
N HIS A 43 11.20 6.11 1.62
CA HIS A 43 11.60 7.28 0.83
C HIS A 43 10.76 8.55 1.09
N ALA A 44 9.73 8.46 1.93
CA ALA A 44 8.78 9.54 2.19
C ALA A 44 8.79 9.95 3.66
N TYR A 45 8.53 11.24 3.92
CA TYR A 45 8.31 11.75 5.28
C TYR A 45 6.98 11.24 5.84
N VAL A 46 7.01 10.72 7.06
CA VAL A 46 5.81 10.35 7.83
C VAL A 46 5.58 11.43 8.87
N VAL A 47 4.52 12.23 8.69
CA VAL A 47 4.18 13.36 9.58
C VAL A 47 2.84 13.08 10.27
N GLY A 48 2.84 13.05 11.60
CA GLY A 48 1.62 12.93 12.41
C GLY A 48 1.03 14.31 12.70
N VAL A 49 -0.26 14.49 12.43
CA VAL A 49 -1.00 15.73 12.72
C VAL A 49 -2.16 15.39 13.66
N THR A 50 -2.36 16.20 14.71
CA THR A 50 -3.42 16.05 15.72
C THR A 50 -3.94 17.42 16.15
N GLY A 51 -5.13 17.47 16.76
CA GLY A 51 -5.78 18.69 17.24
C GLY A 51 -7.15 18.39 17.85
N ALA A 52 -7.67 19.34 18.66
CA ALA A 52 -9.04 19.25 19.18
C ALA A 52 -10.08 19.55 18.09
N PRO A 53 -11.31 18.99 18.16
CA PRO A 53 -12.37 19.19 17.16
C PRO A 53 -12.79 20.65 16.96
#